data_AF-A0A918Y206-F1
#
_entry.id   AF-A0A918Y206-F1
#
_cell.length_a   1.000
_cell.length_b   1.000
_cell.length_c   1.000
_cell.angle_alpha   90.00
_cell.angle_beta   90.00
_cell.angle_gamma   90.00
#
_symmetry.space_group_name_H-M   'P 1'
#
loop_
_entity.id
_entity.type
_entity.pdbx_description
1 polymer ?
#
loop_
_entity_poly.entity_id
_entity_poly.type
_entity_poly.pdbx_seq_one_letter_code
_entity_poly.pdbx_strand_id
1 'polypeptide(L)'
;MTAGARLRAGRPDEAGELNALALRSKAHWGYPDSALAAGRTQLEVTADEMGQRRVTVAEQDGRLLGFATLEGSGPHGRLGLLFVEPSAIGRGHGTRLYRHVLEEAARLGFERVLIDADPHAEGFYRRMGAQRGGASSEPGLVPMMAFPRRPEPGWVAAWTGGRDGGRAVHLGNVAEFHRQFDAVAAPVRAEADHYACMAVFAGPRPAMVVLPQRVGHWWVRGLAERLAWGQVEVHAVEPGPGGLCEAVSAREALLERIRASGLPVLAWGRTAQAEQIMAGVGPGPGPGPGAGGGAGGRALRVARAYESKATAHALFLRLAADGHPDVVVPAQRRFGSGRELVRALSARASAGLISVVKAEHGVGGSTTWILTPRQLRRPGAARRMVRGLPPQARLLEDHVANSGPFRAPTFDAVVADDGSVHPVGVGAMEIVGTGYQGVTVGPGAVPDGLAQPVTAFGAAVGRALAAEGYRGWYDVDFVAGPDGRVAPTEINLRLTGPAVAFTVQARMDRLHGGRHLVRTLDCVPLGARLPEAALRTHLDRLEQTCEDLGVTLLPTIPTAAGNDRPYLGVALAARSGDALDAAEALLVRSSSALADAFSG
;
A
#
# COMPACT_ATOMS: atom_id res chain seq x y z
N MET A 1 0.69 18.32 35.09
CA MET A 1 1.07 17.70 33.80
C MET A 1 2.53 18.03 33.58
N THR A 2 3.45 17.09 33.77
CA THR A 2 4.86 17.29 33.41
C THR A 2 4.94 17.39 31.89
N ALA A 3 5.50 18.48 31.37
CA ALA A 3 5.68 18.63 29.94
C ALA A 3 6.62 17.51 29.44
N GLY A 4 6.21 16.79 28.40
CA GLY A 4 7.07 15.77 27.80
C GLY A 4 8.35 16.40 27.25
N ALA A 5 9.46 15.65 27.24
CA ALA A 5 10.74 16.15 26.73
C ALA A 5 10.60 16.84 25.36
N ARG A 6 11.22 18.00 25.17
CA ARG A 6 11.24 18.79 23.93
C ARG A 6 12.50 18.50 23.13
N LEU A 7 12.41 18.54 21.80
CA LEU A 7 13.57 18.55 20.90
C LEU A 7 13.88 19.97 20.47
N ARG A 8 15.16 20.36 20.48
CA ARG A 8 15.62 21.69 20.01
C ARG A 8 17.06 21.63 19.50
N ALA A 9 17.51 22.69 18.85
CA ALA A 9 18.92 22.86 18.52
C ALA A 9 19.78 22.92 19.81
N GLY A 10 20.95 22.29 19.76
CA GLY A 10 22.00 22.44 20.76
C GLY A 10 22.62 23.83 20.71
N ARG A 11 23.06 24.32 21.86
CA ARG A 11 23.69 25.63 21.99
C ARG A 11 25.22 25.48 22.15
N PRO A 12 26.04 26.44 21.65
CA PRO A 12 27.50 26.39 21.79
C PRO A 12 28.02 26.20 23.21
N ASP A 13 27.35 26.78 24.21
CA ASP A 13 27.69 26.68 25.63
C ASP A 13 27.40 25.30 26.25
N GLU A 14 26.64 24.44 25.56
CA GLU A 14 26.29 23.08 26.01
C GLU A 14 27.35 22.04 25.62
N ALA A 15 28.37 22.39 24.84
CA ALA A 15 29.37 21.46 24.30
C ALA A 15 29.99 20.56 25.38
N GLY A 16 30.45 21.15 26.48
CA GLY A 16 31.04 20.40 27.60
C GLY A 16 30.06 19.41 28.25
N GLU A 17 28.79 19.81 28.39
CA GLU A 17 27.76 18.95 28.99
C GLU A 17 27.39 17.78 28.07
N LEU A 18 27.29 18.03 26.75
CA LEU A 18 27.03 16.99 25.75
C LEU A 18 28.17 15.96 25.70
N ASN A 19 29.41 16.43 25.73
CA ASN A 19 30.59 15.55 25.77
C ASN A 19 30.61 14.68 27.04
N ALA A 20 30.26 15.27 28.19
CA ALA A 20 30.13 14.54 29.44
C ALA A 20 28.99 13.50 29.39
N LEU A 21 27.85 13.84 28.77
CA LEU A 21 26.73 12.92 28.56
C LEU A 21 27.13 11.75 27.65
N ALA A 22 27.79 12.01 26.53
CA ALA A 22 28.26 10.97 25.61
C ALA A 22 29.15 9.94 26.31
N LEU A 23 30.08 10.40 27.16
CA LEU A 23 30.94 9.53 27.95
C LEU A 23 30.16 8.69 28.95
N ARG A 24 29.25 9.28 29.73
CA ARG A 24 28.40 8.52 30.68
C ARG A 24 27.50 7.52 29.97
N SER A 25 26.94 7.90 28.83
CA SER A 25 26.10 7.03 28.00
C SER A 25 26.89 5.86 27.41
N LYS A 26 28.15 6.07 27.00
CA LYS A 26 29.02 5.00 26.51
C LYS A 26 29.50 4.07 27.63
N ALA A 27 29.80 4.63 28.80
CA ALA A 27 30.18 3.87 30.00
C ALA A 27 29.08 2.93 30.49
N HIS A 28 27.81 3.23 30.21
CA HIS A 28 26.66 2.36 30.52
C HIS A 28 26.81 0.92 29.96
N TRP A 29 27.57 0.73 28.88
CA TRP A 29 27.80 -0.58 28.27
C TRP A 29 28.91 -1.40 28.95
N GLY A 30 29.58 -0.86 29.97
CA GLY A 30 30.61 -1.57 30.71
C GLY A 30 31.98 -1.61 30.05
N TYR A 31 32.27 -0.68 29.12
CA TYR A 31 33.60 -0.53 28.55
C TYR A 31 34.65 -0.16 29.64
N PRO A 32 35.88 -0.67 29.54
CA PRO A 32 36.94 -0.30 30.47
C PRO A 32 37.35 1.17 30.29
N ASP A 33 37.79 1.80 31.37
CA ASP A 33 38.16 3.23 31.39
C ASP A 33 39.21 3.60 30.33
N SER A 34 40.14 2.68 30.04
CA SER A 34 41.16 2.87 29.00
C SER A 34 40.55 3.00 27.60
N ALA A 35 39.49 2.24 27.29
CA ALA A 35 38.78 2.33 26.01
C ALA A 35 37.90 3.59 25.93
N LEU A 36 37.29 3.99 27.05
CA LEU A 36 36.55 5.26 27.14
C LEU A 36 37.47 6.47 26.97
N ALA A 37 38.67 6.42 27.54
CA ALA A 37 39.68 7.47 27.38
C ALA A 37 40.18 7.57 25.93
N ALA A 38 40.46 6.43 25.28
CA ALA A 38 40.90 6.41 23.88
C ALA A 38 39.83 6.93 22.90
N GLY A 39 38.54 6.68 23.17
CA GLY A 39 37.43 7.12 22.32
C GLY A 39 36.96 8.56 22.59
N ARG A 40 37.56 9.29 23.54
CA ARG A 40 37.05 10.59 24.00
C ARG A 40 37.04 11.65 22.90
N THR A 41 38.12 11.72 22.11
CA THR A 41 38.24 12.67 20.98
C THR A 41 37.22 12.40 19.88
N GLN A 42 36.83 11.14 19.66
CA GLN A 42 35.84 10.77 18.63
C GLN A 42 34.40 11.16 19.02
N LEU A 43 34.14 11.32 20.32
CA LEU A 43 32.84 11.71 20.87
C LEU A 43 32.71 13.22 21.07
N GLU A 44 33.79 13.96 20.88
CA GLU A 44 33.85 15.38 21.16
C GLU A 44 33.02 16.17 20.15
N VAL A 45 32.23 17.11 20.67
CA VAL A 45 31.56 18.17 19.94
C VAL A 45 32.10 19.49 20.49
N THR A 46 32.62 20.35 19.64
CA THR A 46 33.09 21.69 20.04
C THR A 46 31.97 22.73 19.91
N ALA A 47 32.14 23.89 20.55
CA ALA A 47 31.17 24.99 20.49
C ALA A 47 30.91 25.46 19.05
N ASP A 48 31.96 25.54 18.23
CA ASP A 48 31.90 25.98 16.83
C ASP A 48 31.25 24.94 15.91
N GLU A 49 31.27 23.66 16.30
CA GLU A 49 30.68 22.56 15.54
C GLU A 49 29.16 22.42 15.69
N MET A 50 28.54 23.05 16.69
CA MET A 50 27.11 22.86 17.00
C MET A 50 26.20 23.08 15.79
N GLY A 51 26.44 24.18 15.07
CA GLY A 51 25.68 24.53 13.87
C GLY A 51 26.03 23.61 12.69
N GLN A 52 27.32 23.37 12.46
CA GLN A 52 27.81 22.57 11.33
C GLN A 52 27.33 21.12 11.41
N ARG A 53 27.34 20.52 12.60
CA ARG A 53 26.90 19.15 12.87
C ARG A 53 25.40 19.06 13.18
N ARG A 54 24.66 20.16 13.06
CA ARG A 54 23.21 20.26 13.28
C ARG A 54 22.78 19.54 14.56
N VAL A 55 23.44 19.88 15.66
CA VAL A 55 23.24 19.22 16.95
C VAL A 55 21.80 19.42 17.40
N THR A 56 21.10 18.32 17.67
CA THR A 56 19.75 18.30 18.24
C THR A 56 19.82 17.72 19.65
N VAL A 57 19.21 18.39 20.62
CA VAL A 57 19.11 17.91 22.01
C VAL A 57 17.67 17.57 22.38
N ALA A 58 17.52 16.55 23.22
CA ALA A 58 16.29 16.23 23.94
C ALA A 58 16.42 16.79 25.35
N GLU A 59 15.50 17.68 25.74
CA GLU A 59 15.51 18.34 27.05
C GLU A 59 14.17 18.16 27.75
N GLN A 60 14.18 17.99 29.07
CA GLN A 60 12.98 18.11 29.89
C GLN A 60 13.30 18.92 31.14
N ASP A 61 12.51 19.95 31.41
CA ASP A 61 12.64 20.80 32.59
C ASP A 61 14.07 21.35 32.79
N GLY A 62 14.72 21.80 31.70
CA GLY A 62 16.11 22.29 31.73
C GLY A 62 17.19 21.21 31.71
N ARG A 63 16.84 19.93 31.87
CA ARG A 63 17.78 18.82 31.93
C ARG A 63 17.96 18.17 30.56
N LEU A 64 19.21 17.96 30.13
CA LEU A 64 19.53 17.19 28.94
C LEU A 64 19.27 15.69 29.17
N LEU A 65 18.48 15.11 28.29
CA LEU A 65 18.14 13.68 28.28
C LEU A 65 18.84 12.92 27.15
N GLY A 66 19.42 13.62 26.19
CA GLY A 66 20.20 13.04 25.09
C GLY A 66 20.42 14.05 23.96
N PHE A 67 21.24 13.68 22.99
CA PHE A 67 21.49 14.48 21.80
C PHE A 67 21.83 13.63 20.58
N ALA A 68 21.76 14.24 19.40
CA ALA A 68 22.17 13.64 18.15
C ALA A 68 22.80 14.66 17.20
N THR A 69 23.63 14.20 16.25
CA THR A 69 24.21 15.03 15.18
C THR A 69 23.79 14.56 13.79
N LEU A 70 23.67 15.50 12.86
CA LEU A 70 23.51 15.22 11.43
C LEU A 70 24.61 15.92 10.66
N GLU A 71 25.48 15.16 10.02
CA GLU A 71 26.71 15.64 9.39
C GLU A 71 26.67 15.46 7.86
N GLY A 72 27.46 16.26 7.14
CA GLY A 72 27.56 16.22 5.68
C GLY A 72 26.53 17.10 4.95
N SER A 73 26.28 16.78 3.69
CA SER A 73 25.35 17.47 2.79
C SER A 73 24.75 16.47 1.80
N GLY A 74 23.52 16.71 1.32
CA GLY A 74 22.85 15.80 0.41
C GLY A 74 23.68 15.46 -0.84
N PRO A 75 23.55 14.24 -1.41
CA PRO A 75 22.56 13.21 -1.06
C PRO A 75 23.01 12.24 0.04
N HIS A 76 24.22 12.36 0.60
CA HIS A 76 24.77 11.40 1.56
C HIS A 76 25.24 12.08 2.86
N GLY A 77 24.75 11.58 3.99
CA GLY A 77 25.00 12.17 5.30
C GLY A 77 25.43 11.15 6.33
N ARG A 78 25.71 11.62 7.53
CA ARG A 78 26.06 10.75 8.66
C ARG A 78 25.29 11.16 9.92
N LEU A 79 24.74 10.17 10.61
CA LEU A 79 24.35 10.33 12.01
C LEU A 79 25.62 10.11 12.82
N GLY A 80 26.30 11.21 13.18
CA GLY A 80 27.63 11.12 13.78
C GLY A 80 27.58 10.65 15.23
N LEU A 81 26.76 11.29 16.06
CA LEU A 81 26.56 10.92 17.46
C LEU A 81 25.07 10.77 17.75
N LEU A 82 24.71 9.82 18.61
CA LEU A 82 23.38 9.67 19.21
C LEU A 82 23.55 9.06 20.60
N PHE A 83 23.39 9.89 21.64
CA PHE A 83 23.56 9.47 23.02
C PHE A 83 22.38 9.88 23.88
N VAL A 84 22.06 9.05 24.86
CA VAL A 84 20.93 9.25 25.79
C VAL A 84 21.48 9.14 27.21
N GLU A 85 21.03 10.03 28.08
CA GLU A 85 21.39 10.00 29.49
C GLU A 85 21.04 8.62 30.08
N PRO A 86 21.97 7.91 30.77
CA PRO A 86 21.75 6.56 31.29
C PRO A 86 20.43 6.35 32.03
N SER A 87 20.06 7.30 32.91
CA SER A 87 18.79 7.24 33.66
C SER A 87 17.52 7.37 32.80
N ALA A 88 17.67 7.77 31.53
CA ALA A 88 16.61 7.97 30.55
C ALA A 88 16.63 6.92 29.41
N ILE A 89 17.60 5.99 29.40
CA ILE A 89 17.64 4.88 28.45
C ILE A 89 16.38 4.01 28.61
N GLY A 90 15.85 3.50 27.49
CA GLY A 90 14.62 2.70 27.46
C GLY A 90 13.32 3.53 27.52
N ARG A 91 13.40 4.86 27.66
CA ARG A 91 12.21 5.75 27.73
C ARG A 91 11.82 6.40 26.40
N GLY A 92 12.46 5.98 25.29
CA GLY A 92 12.12 6.42 23.93
C GLY A 92 12.78 7.72 23.45
N HIS A 93 13.66 8.36 24.24
CA HIS A 93 14.36 9.59 23.81
C HIS A 93 15.27 9.36 22.58
N GLY A 94 16.02 8.25 22.55
CA GLY A 94 16.85 7.89 21.39
C GLY A 94 16.03 7.70 20.11
N THR A 95 14.87 7.03 20.19
CA THR A 95 13.92 6.88 19.07
C THR A 95 13.43 8.24 18.55
N ARG A 96 13.15 9.18 19.46
CA ARG A 96 12.67 10.52 19.09
C ARG A 96 13.77 11.36 18.41
N LEU A 97 14.97 11.36 18.97
CA LEU A 97 16.15 12.02 18.38
C LEU A 97 16.47 11.46 17.00
N TYR A 98 16.54 10.13 16.87
CA TYR A 98 16.80 9.46 15.60
C TYR A 98 15.77 9.82 14.53
N ARG A 99 14.46 9.75 14.88
CA ARG A 99 13.39 10.12 13.94
C ARG A 99 13.48 11.57 13.50
N HIS A 100 13.78 12.48 14.42
CA HIS A 100 13.94 13.90 14.12
C HIS A 100 15.12 14.13 13.16
N VAL A 101 16.28 13.53 13.43
CA VAL A 101 17.46 13.59 12.55
C VAL A 101 17.11 13.10 11.15
N LEU A 102 16.40 11.98 11.00
CA LEU A 102 16.06 11.45 9.68
C LEU A 102 14.98 12.27 8.95
N GLU A 103 14.10 12.96 9.68
CA GLU A 103 13.16 13.94 9.11
C GLU A 103 13.92 15.17 8.60
N GLU A 104 14.89 15.66 9.38
CA GLU A 104 15.75 16.77 8.99
C GLU A 104 16.65 16.40 7.80
N ALA A 105 17.18 15.18 7.78
CA ALA A 105 17.91 14.64 6.64
C ALA A 105 17.03 14.62 5.38
N ALA A 106 15.75 14.26 5.49
CA ALA A 106 14.85 14.29 4.35
C ALA A 106 14.63 15.73 3.85
N ARG A 107 14.45 16.68 4.76
CA ARG A 107 14.28 18.12 4.44
C ARG A 107 15.51 18.70 3.74
N LEU A 108 16.70 18.25 4.10
CA LEU A 108 17.97 18.71 3.55
C LEU A 108 18.40 17.95 2.28
N GLY A 109 17.54 17.10 1.72
CA GLY A 109 17.80 16.41 0.45
C GLY A 109 18.77 15.23 0.55
N PHE A 110 18.96 14.67 1.74
CA PHE A 110 19.68 13.40 1.87
C PHE A 110 18.82 12.26 1.33
N GLU A 111 19.47 11.28 0.71
CA GLU A 111 18.86 10.01 0.30
C GLU A 111 19.22 8.86 1.23
N ARG A 112 20.35 9.00 1.93
CA ARG A 112 20.97 7.97 2.77
C ARG A 112 21.75 8.62 3.90
N VAL A 113 21.70 8.01 5.09
CA VAL A 113 22.44 8.44 6.28
C VAL A 113 23.25 7.27 6.81
N LEU A 114 24.58 7.39 6.74
CA LEU A 114 25.52 6.44 7.31
C LEU A 114 25.53 6.54 8.84
N ILE A 115 25.73 5.40 9.49
CA ILE A 115 25.83 5.27 10.93
C ILE A 115 26.99 4.32 11.21
N ASP A 116 28.02 4.79 11.91
CA ASP A 116 29.01 3.91 12.51
C ASP A 116 28.46 3.46 13.87
N ALA A 117 27.73 2.34 13.88
CA ALA A 117 27.02 1.90 15.07
C ALA A 117 27.96 1.18 16.05
N ASP A 118 27.88 1.54 17.32
CA ASP A 118 28.41 0.69 18.39
C ASP A 118 27.74 -0.70 18.32
N PRO A 119 28.48 -1.82 18.47
CA PRO A 119 27.90 -3.16 18.44
C PRO A 119 26.72 -3.34 19.40
N HIS A 120 26.71 -2.68 20.56
CA HIS A 120 25.59 -2.71 21.50
C HIS A 120 24.36 -1.93 21.01
N ALA A 121 24.56 -0.96 20.12
CA ALA A 121 23.50 -0.13 19.54
C ALA A 121 22.97 -0.67 18.19
N GLU A 122 23.64 -1.66 17.58
CA GLU A 122 23.22 -2.22 16.28
C GLU A 122 21.75 -2.66 16.30
N GLY A 123 21.33 -3.39 17.34
CA GLY A 123 19.96 -3.85 17.49
C GLY A 123 18.95 -2.71 17.59
N PHE A 124 19.33 -1.56 18.17
CA PHE A 124 18.50 -0.36 18.17
C PHE A 124 18.32 0.18 16.75
N TYR A 125 19.41 0.35 15.99
CA TYR A 125 19.34 0.89 14.63
C TYR A 125 18.59 -0.04 13.66
N ARG A 126 18.78 -1.37 13.78
CA ARG A 126 18.00 -2.37 13.02
C ARG A 126 16.50 -2.24 13.27
N ARG A 127 16.07 -2.15 14.53
CA ARG A 127 14.65 -1.91 14.88
C ARG A 127 14.12 -0.59 14.33
N MET A 128 14.98 0.42 14.19
CA MET A 128 14.65 1.70 13.59
C MET A 128 14.62 1.69 12.06
N GLY A 129 14.92 0.56 11.41
CA GLY A 129 14.87 0.39 9.95
C GLY A 129 16.19 0.59 9.23
N ALA A 130 17.30 0.76 9.96
CA ALA A 130 18.63 0.80 9.36
C ALA A 130 19.10 -0.62 8.99
N GLN A 131 19.85 -0.72 7.90
CA GLN A 131 20.39 -1.98 7.38
C GLN A 131 21.90 -1.98 7.49
N ARG A 132 22.52 -3.14 7.71
CA ARG A 132 23.98 -3.24 7.58
C ARG A 132 24.39 -2.87 6.16
N GLY A 133 25.40 -2.03 6.00
CA GLY A 133 25.88 -1.63 4.68
C GLY A 133 26.69 -0.34 4.69
N GLY A 134 27.54 -0.17 3.67
CA GLY A 134 28.55 0.88 3.59
C GLY A 134 29.93 0.39 4.03
N ALA A 135 30.92 1.28 3.96
CA ALA A 135 32.24 1.06 4.58
C ALA A 135 32.24 1.76 5.94
N SER A 136 32.74 1.09 6.98
CA SER A 136 32.94 1.75 8.29
C SER A 136 34.05 2.79 8.16
N SER A 137 33.85 3.97 8.73
CA SER A 137 34.94 4.94 8.89
C SER A 137 35.90 4.57 10.03
N GLU A 138 35.52 3.63 10.90
CA GLU A 138 36.22 3.35 12.16
C GLU A 138 36.32 1.83 12.47
N PRO A 139 37.49 1.33 12.92
CA PRO A 139 37.64 -0.06 13.36
C PRO A 139 36.74 -0.40 14.57
N GLY A 140 36.06 -1.54 14.52
CA GLY A 140 35.24 -2.05 15.63
C GLY A 140 33.80 -1.52 15.68
N LEU A 141 33.42 -0.59 14.78
CA LEU A 141 32.04 -0.15 14.61
C LEU A 141 31.35 -0.92 13.47
N VAL A 142 30.01 -1.04 13.57
CA VAL A 142 29.17 -1.72 12.59
C VAL A 142 28.62 -0.68 11.61
N PRO A 143 29.03 -0.70 10.32
CA PRO A 143 28.51 0.24 9.34
C PRO A 143 27.06 -0.07 9.02
N MET A 144 26.21 0.92 9.24
CA MET A 144 24.77 0.83 9.09
C MET A 144 24.30 1.97 8.18
N MET A 145 23.25 1.70 7.42
CA MET A 145 22.63 2.60 6.48
C MET A 145 21.19 2.86 6.92
N ALA A 146 20.90 4.12 7.24
CA ALA A 146 19.55 4.60 7.50
C ALA A 146 19.00 5.40 6.32
N PHE A 147 17.68 5.49 6.27
CA PHE A 147 16.95 6.11 5.18
C PHE A 147 16.15 7.29 5.70
N PRO A 148 16.31 8.49 5.11
CA PRO A 148 15.57 9.67 5.53
C PRO A 148 14.06 9.45 5.57
N ARG A 149 13.43 10.04 6.58
CA ARG A 149 12.01 9.87 6.89
C ARG A 149 11.23 11.01 6.26
N ARG A 150 10.70 10.76 5.06
CA ARG A 150 9.94 11.77 4.32
C ARG A 150 8.65 12.18 5.06
N PRO A 151 8.12 13.39 4.79
CA PRO A 151 6.80 13.77 5.24
C PRO A 151 5.75 12.75 4.82
N GLU A 152 4.67 12.68 5.60
CA GLU A 152 3.53 11.84 5.22
C GLU A 152 3.00 12.27 3.83
N PRO A 153 2.75 11.33 2.90
CA PRO A 153 2.25 11.68 1.58
C PRO A 153 0.93 12.45 1.65
N GLY A 154 0.77 13.47 0.79
CA GLY A 154 -0.43 14.31 0.78
C GLY A 154 -1.75 13.54 0.59
N TRP A 155 -1.70 12.43 -0.16
CA TRP A 155 -2.86 11.56 -0.35
C TRP A 155 -3.39 10.96 0.96
N VAL A 156 -2.55 10.73 1.98
CA VAL A 156 -2.99 10.17 3.27
C VAL A 156 -3.95 11.14 3.93
N ALA A 157 -3.58 12.43 3.99
CA ALA A 157 -4.43 13.46 4.55
C ALA A 157 -5.69 13.66 3.70
N ALA A 158 -5.57 13.65 2.37
CA ALA A 158 -6.72 13.74 1.46
C ALA A 158 -7.72 12.59 1.65
N TRP A 159 -7.23 11.38 1.91
CA TRP A 159 -8.06 10.17 2.05
C TRP A 159 -8.69 10.03 3.43
N THR A 160 -7.96 10.43 4.48
CA THR A 160 -8.38 10.29 5.88
C THR A 160 -8.87 11.60 6.50
N GLY A 161 -8.98 12.68 5.73
CA GLY A 161 -9.35 14.00 6.24
C GLY A 161 -8.30 14.64 7.16
N GLY A 162 -7.06 14.11 7.20
CA GLY A 162 -5.90 14.71 7.88
C GLY A 162 -5.93 14.70 9.41
N ARG A 163 -6.94 14.09 10.05
CA ARG A 163 -7.08 14.05 11.51
C ARG A 163 -6.31 12.88 12.12
N ASP A 164 -5.86 13.07 13.36
CA ASP A 164 -5.25 12.04 14.21
C ASP A 164 -4.12 11.23 13.56
N GLY A 165 -3.41 11.85 12.61
CA GLY A 165 -2.31 11.24 11.87
C GLY A 165 -2.75 10.04 11.04
N GLY A 166 -3.90 10.13 10.37
CA GLY A 166 -4.38 9.16 9.38
C GLY A 166 -5.23 8.02 9.94
N ARG A 167 -5.85 8.21 11.12
CA ARG A 167 -6.70 7.19 11.74
C ARG A 167 -8.08 7.15 11.10
N ALA A 168 -8.63 5.94 10.89
CA ALA A 168 -9.92 5.76 10.24
C ALA A 168 -10.67 4.50 10.69
N VAL A 169 -11.98 4.46 10.44
CA VAL A 169 -12.81 3.25 10.51
C VAL A 169 -12.83 2.60 9.13
N HIS A 170 -12.53 1.31 9.02
CA HIS A 170 -12.48 0.59 7.75
C HIS A 170 -13.66 -0.38 7.61
N LEU A 171 -14.33 -0.38 6.45
CA LEU A 171 -15.45 -1.27 6.14
C LEU A 171 -15.11 -2.22 4.98
N GLY A 172 -15.14 -3.53 5.25
CA GLY A 172 -14.90 -4.59 4.28
C GLY A 172 -16.10 -4.90 3.37
N ASN A 173 -16.73 -3.89 2.77
CA ASN A 173 -17.98 -4.03 2.00
C ASN A 173 -17.77 -4.54 0.55
N VAL A 174 -16.78 -5.39 0.31
CA VAL A 174 -16.38 -5.86 -1.04
C VAL A 174 -17.53 -6.54 -1.78
N ALA A 175 -18.17 -7.53 -1.15
CA ALA A 175 -19.29 -8.26 -1.74
C ALA A 175 -20.51 -7.34 -1.99
N GLU A 176 -20.76 -6.38 -1.11
CA GLU A 176 -21.80 -5.37 -1.28
C GLU A 176 -21.54 -4.47 -2.48
N PHE A 177 -20.31 -3.99 -2.62
CA PHE A 177 -19.91 -3.18 -3.77
C PHE A 177 -20.11 -3.94 -5.08
N HIS A 178 -19.65 -5.19 -5.16
CA HIS A 178 -19.75 -6.02 -6.37
C HIS A 178 -21.20 -6.34 -6.77
N ARG A 179 -22.14 -6.43 -5.81
CA ARG A 179 -23.56 -6.69 -6.10
C ARG A 179 -24.25 -5.57 -6.88
N GLN A 180 -23.64 -4.39 -6.98
CA GLN A 180 -24.13 -3.29 -7.82
C GLN A 180 -24.02 -3.59 -9.33
N PHE A 181 -23.29 -4.66 -9.71
CA PHE A 181 -23.00 -4.99 -11.10
C PHE A 181 -23.41 -6.43 -11.42
N ASP A 182 -24.39 -6.60 -12.32
CA ASP A 182 -24.99 -7.88 -12.70
C ASP A 182 -24.02 -8.91 -13.30
N ALA A 183 -22.80 -8.49 -13.64
CA ALA A 183 -21.83 -9.28 -14.39
C ALA A 183 -20.94 -10.20 -13.54
N VAL A 184 -20.98 -10.09 -12.21
CA VAL A 184 -20.09 -10.85 -11.31
C VAL A 184 -20.64 -12.27 -11.12
N ALA A 185 -19.84 -13.29 -11.43
CA ALA A 185 -20.24 -14.69 -11.29
C ALA A 185 -20.31 -15.12 -9.80
N ALA A 186 -21.08 -16.15 -9.48
CA ALA A 186 -21.26 -16.62 -8.11
C ALA A 186 -19.95 -17.03 -7.39
N PRO A 187 -18.96 -17.69 -8.03
CA PRO A 187 -17.68 -18.00 -7.39
C PRO A 187 -16.88 -16.75 -6.99
N VAL A 188 -16.94 -15.67 -7.79
CA VAL A 188 -16.28 -14.40 -7.49
C VAL A 188 -16.94 -13.70 -6.30
N ARG A 189 -18.22 -13.97 -6.02
CA ARG A 189 -18.90 -13.50 -4.80
C ARG A 189 -18.42 -14.22 -3.54
N ALA A 190 -18.13 -15.53 -3.61
CA ALA A 190 -17.62 -16.27 -2.46
C ALA A 190 -16.20 -15.81 -2.07
N GLU A 191 -15.35 -15.48 -3.05
CA GLU A 191 -14.02 -14.91 -2.81
C GLU A 191 -14.08 -13.48 -2.25
N ALA A 192 -15.16 -12.73 -2.51
CA ALA A 192 -15.30 -11.34 -2.07
C ALA A 192 -15.27 -11.20 -0.54
N ASP A 193 -15.76 -12.18 0.21
CA ASP A 193 -15.74 -12.14 1.67
C ASP A 193 -14.32 -12.34 2.23
N HIS A 194 -13.49 -13.15 1.58
CA HIS A 194 -12.07 -13.25 1.92
C HIS A 194 -11.30 -11.99 1.53
N TYR A 195 -11.57 -11.45 0.35
CA TYR A 195 -10.98 -10.17 -0.12
C TYR A 195 -11.32 -9.00 0.81
N ALA A 196 -12.43 -9.05 1.55
CA ALA A 196 -12.75 -8.04 2.57
C ALA A 196 -11.65 -7.88 3.63
N CYS A 197 -10.80 -8.89 3.84
CA CYS A 197 -9.62 -8.78 4.68
C CYS A 197 -8.65 -7.68 4.23
N MET A 198 -8.55 -7.41 2.92
CA MET A 198 -7.69 -6.35 2.39
C MET A 198 -8.17 -4.95 2.80
N ALA A 199 -9.45 -4.78 3.14
CA ALA A 199 -9.97 -3.50 3.65
C ALA A 199 -9.35 -3.11 5.01
N VAL A 200 -8.70 -4.03 5.73
CA VAL A 200 -7.88 -3.68 6.91
C VAL A 200 -6.81 -2.64 6.53
N PHE A 201 -6.33 -2.67 5.28
CA PHE A 201 -5.34 -1.74 4.72
C PHE A 201 -5.98 -0.61 3.90
N ALA A 202 -7.27 -0.31 4.08
CA ALA A 202 -7.95 0.81 3.42
C ALA A 202 -7.29 2.17 3.69
N GLY A 203 -6.58 2.29 4.81
CA GLY A 203 -5.79 3.45 5.19
C GLY A 203 -4.63 3.04 6.09
N PRO A 204 -3.67 3.94 6.35
CA PRO A 204 -2.40 3.56 6.98
C PRO A 204 -2.52 3.22 8.48
N ARG A 205 -3.64 3.58 9.13
CA ARG A 205 -3.85 3.39 10.58
C ARG A 205 -5.32 3.11 10.92
N PRO A 206 -5.80 1.87 10.81
CA PRO A 206 -7.14 1.52 11.27
C PRO A 206 -7.28 1.80 12.78
N ALA A 207 -8.37 2.45 13.17
CA ALA A 207 -8.85 2.53 14.55
C ALA A 207 -9.90 1.46 14.85
N MET A 208 -10.72 1.17 13.84
CA MET A 208 -11.75 0.14 13.87
C MET A 208 -11.83 -0.52 12.49
N VAL A 209 -12.04 -1.83 12.44
CA VAL A 209 -12.31 -2.57 11.21
C VAL A 209 -13.59 -3.36 11.38
N VAL A 210 -14.48 -3.28 10.38
CA VAL A 210 -15.71 -4.09 10.30
C VAL A 210 -15.63 -5.02 9.09
N LEU A 211 -15.69 -6.32 9.33
CA LEU A 211 -15.56 -7.38 8.32
C LEU A 211 -16.83 -8.24 8.22
N PRO A 212 -17.11 -8.84 7.05
CA PRO A 212 -18.31 -9.67 6.84
C PRO A 212 -18.24 -11.04 7.54
N GLN A 213 -17.09 -11.40 8.10
CA GLN A 213 -16.84 -12.69 8.74
C GLN A 213 -15.96 -12.55 9.97
N ARG A 214 -15.96 -13.59 10.82
CA ARG A 214 -15.06 -13.66 11.97
C ARG A 214 -13.63 -13.90 11.50
N VAL A 215 -12.69 -13.22 12.14
CA VAL A 215 -11.26 -13.37 11.90
C VAL A 215 -10.53 -13.63 13.21
N GLY A 216 -9.41 -14.34 13.14
CA GLY A 216 -8.57 -14.62 14.30
C GLY A 216 -8.05 -13.33 14.93
N HIS A 217 -8.20 -13.19 16.25
CA HIS A 217 -7.75 -12.00 16.99
C HIS A 217 -6.23 -11.76 16.87
N TRP A 218 -5.46 -12.83 16.65
CA TRP A 218 -4.02 -12.77 16.45
C TRP A 218 -3.63 -11.98 15.20
N TRP A 219 -4.45 -12.01 14.15
CA TRP A 219 -4.09 -11.49 12.84
C TRP A 219 -4.02 -9.97 12.82
N VAL A 220 -5.12 -9.29 13.17
CA VAL A 220 -5.14 -7.82 13.21
C VAL A 220 -4.19 -7.29 14.30
N ARG A 221 -4.04 -8.03 15.41
CA ARG A 221 -3.07 -7.68 16.45
C ARG A 221 -1.63 -7.76 15.94
N GLY A 222 -1.26 -8.83 15.24
CA GLY A 222 0.07 -8.99 14.66
C GLY A 222 0.38 -7.91 13.61
N LEU A 223 -0.60 -7.59 12.75
CA LEU A 223 -0.48 -6.46 11.82
C LEU A 223 -0.33 -5.12 12.56
N ALA A 224 -1.12 -4.89 13.62
CA ALA A 224 -1.06 -3.67 14.42
C ALA A 224 0.28 -3.51 15.17
N GLU A 225 0.90 -4.60 15.59
CA GLU A 225 2.23 -4.61 16.21
C GLU A 225 3.31 -4.25 15.15
N ARG A 226 3.32 -4.93 13.99
CA ARG A 226 4.31 -4.67 12.93
C ARG A 226 4.18 -3.31 12.28
N LEU A 227 2.95 -2.87 12.03
CA LEU A 227 2.67 -1.56 11.42
C LEU A 227 2.40 -0.49 12.47
N ALA A 228 2.64 -0.78 13.75
CA ALA A 228 2.48 0.15 14.88
C ALA A 228 1.15 0.93 14.85
N TRP A 229 0.04 0.27 14.51
CA TRP A 229 -1.29 0.90 14.42
C TRP A 229 -1.82 1.34 15.79
N GLY A 230 -1.32 0.74 16.88
CA GLY A 230 -1.88 0.88 18.21
C GLY A 230 -3.06 -0.08 18.39
N GLN A 231 -4.01 0.28 19.26
CA GLN A 231 -5.20 -0.53 19.45
C GLN A 231 -6.16 -0.38 18.27
N VAL A 232 -6.59 -1.53 17.72
CA VAL A 232 -7.57 -1.63 16.63
C VAL A 232 -8.77 -2.42 17.14
N GLU A 233 -9.96 -1.82 17.06
CA GLU A 233 -11.21 -2.52 17.35
C GLU A 233 -11.66 -3.34 16.13
N VAL A 234 -12.04 -4.60 16.32
CA VAL A 234 -12.42 -5.49 15.22
C VAL A 234 -13.83 -6.02 15.44
N HIS A 235 -14.70 -5.81 14.45
CA HIS A 235 -16.09 -6.26 14.46
C HIS A 235 -16.35 -7.23 13.31
N ALA A 236 -16.94 -8.37 13.62
CA ALA A 236 -17.48 -9.29 12.62
C ALA A 236 -19.00 -9.10 12.53
N VAL A 237 -19.47 -8.76 11.33
CA VAL A 237 -20.88 -8.49 11.05
C VAL A 237 -21.28 -9.33 9.85
N GLU A 238 -22.07 -10.38 10.11
CA GLU A 238 -22.60 -11.21 9.03
C GLU A 238 -23.51 -10.36 8.11
N PRO A 239 -23.23 -10.31 6.81
CA PRO A 239 -23.98 -9.47 5.88
C PRO A 239 -25.38 -10.03 5.63
N GLY A 240 -26.38 -9.13 5.63
CA GLY A 240 -27.75 -9.46 5.21
C GLY A 240 -27.95 -9.35 3.70
N PRO A 241 -29.19 -9.50 3.20
CA PRO A 241 -29.52 -9.35 1.79
C PRO A 241 -29.10 -8.02 1.17
N GLY A 242 -29.10 -6.91 1.92
CA GLY A 242 -28.60 -5.61 1.48
C GLY A 242 -27.11 -5.38 1.74
N GLY A 243 -26.44 -6.24 2.51
CA GLY A 243 -24.98 -6.27 2.64
C GLY A 243 -24.43 -5.98 4.02
N LEU A 244 -23.12 -5.71 4.06
CA LEU A 244 -22.39 -5.43 5.29
C LEU A 244 -22.85 -4.10 5.89
N CYS A 245 -22.93 -3.04 5.10
CA CYS A 245 -23.28 -1.70 5.59
C CYS A 245 -24.75 -1.62 6.04
N GLU A 246 -25.65 -2.38 5.41
CA GLU A 246 -27.01 -2.54 5.94
C GLU A 246 -27.00 -3.23 7.31
N ALA A 247 -26.30 -4.35 7.43
CA ALA A 247 -26.19 -5.10 8.69
C ALA A 247 -25.53 -4.27 9.81
N VAL A 248 -24.55 -3.42 9.48
CA VAL A 248 -23.97 -2.45 10.42
C VAL A 248 -25.01 -1.41 10.84
N SER A 249 -25.77 -0.87 9.89
CA SER A 249 -26.79 0.14 10.17
C SER A 249 -27.93 -0.39 11.06
N ALA A 250 -28.24 -1.69 10.95
CA ALA A 250 -29.21 -2.37 11.81
C ALA A 250 -28.69 -2.64 13.24
N ARG A 251 -27.38 -2.48 13.51
CA ARG A 251 -26.77 -2.65 14.84
C ARG A 251 -26.53 -1.27 15.46
N GLU A 252 -27.55 -0.73 16.11
CA GLU A 252 -27.55 0.63 16.68
C GLU A 252 -26.30 0.94 17.53
N ALA A 253 -25.95 0.07 18.48
CA ALA A 253 -24.77 0.26 19.32
C ALA A 253 -23.43 0.32 18.55
N LEU A 254 -23.30 -0.46 17.47
CA LEU A 254 -22.10 -0.42 16.62
C LEU A 254 -22.07 0.85 15.79
N LEU A 255 -23.21 1.23 15.20
CA LEU A 255 -23.33 2.45 14.41
C LEU A 255 -23.06 3.70 15.26
N GLU A 256 -23.61 3.76 16.48
CA GLU A 256 -23.33 4.82 17.45
C GLU A 256 -21.84 4.86 17.80
N ARG A 257 -21.21 3.70 18.01
CA ARG A 257 -19.76 3.65 18.30
C ARG A 257 -18.92 4.14 17.13
N ILE A 258 -19.28 3.81 15.89
CA ILE A 258 -18.63 4.35 14.69
C ILE A 258 -18.76 5.88 14.65
N ARG A 259 -19.97 6.41 14.87
CA ARG A 259 -20.22 7.86 14.87
C ARG A 259 -19.48 8.58 16.00
N ALA A 260 -19.50 8.01 17.20
CA ALA A 260 -18.83 8.55 18.39
C ALA A 260 -17.30 8.56 18.25
N SER A 261 -16.72 7.75 17.36
CA SER A 261 -15.28 7.80 17.09
C SER A 261 -14.83 9.14 16.50
N GLY A 262 -15.70 9.85 15.78
CA GLY A 262 -15.37 11.09 15.06
C GLY A 262 -14.35 10.93 13.93
N LEU A 263 -13.97 9.69 13.58
CA LEU A 263 -12.98 9.35 12.57
C LEU A 263 -13.60 9.19 11.18
N PRO A 264 -12.88 9.47 10.09
CA PRO A 264 -13.35 9.15 8.75
C PRO A 264 -13.68 7.66 8.58
N VAL A 265 -14.69 7.36 7.78
CA VAL A 265 -15.08 5.99 7.42
C VAL A 265 -14.63 5.70 5.99
N LEU A 266 -13.80 4.67 5.83
CA LEU A 266 -13.24 4.22 4.55
C LEU A 266 -13.86 2.87 4.20
N ALA A 267 -14.68 2.85 3.14
CA ALA A 267 -15.25 1.64 2.60
C ALA A 267 -14.41 1.13 1.43
N TRP A 268 -14.46 -0.19 1.15
CA TRP A 268 -13.85 -0.76 -0.06
C TRP A 268 -14.34 -0.02 -1.31
N GLY A 269 -15.66 0.17 -1.43
CA GLY A 269 -16.24 0.99 -2.50
C GLY A 269 -17.55 1.63 -2.09
N ARG A 270 -17.96 2.65 -2.85
CA ARG A 270 -19.19 3.40 -2.58
C ARG A 270 -20.43 2.57 -2.94
N THR A 271 -21.36 2.50 -2.00
CA THR A 271 -22.72 1.94 -2.14
C THR A 271 -23.68 2.93 -1.47
N ALA A 272 -24.98 2.81 -1.71
CA ALA A 272 -25.95 3.68 -1.05
C ALA A 272 -25.89 3.54 0.49
N GLN A 273 -25.71 2.31 0.97
CA GLN A 273 -25.62 1.97 2.39
C GLN A 273 -24.30 2.47 3.00
N ALA A 274 -23.17 2.34 2.29
CA ALA A 274 -21.89 2.88 2.76
C ALA A 274 -21.93 4.41 2.85
N GLU A 275 -22.52 5.11 1.86
CA GLU A 275 -22.64 6.58 1.91
C GLU A 275 -23.47 7.07 3.10
N GLN A 276 -24.48 6.31 3.54
CA GLN A 276 -25.27 6.64 4.74
C GLN A 276 -24.43 6.57 6.02
N ILE A 277 -23.56 5.56 6.16
CA ILE A 277 -22.65 5.46 7.30
C ILE A 277 -21.61 6.59 7.24
N MET A 278 -21.01 6.83 6.07
CA MET A 278 -20.00 7.87 5.87
C MET A 278 -20.53 9.28 6.19
N ALA A 279 -21.76 9.59 5.78
CA ALA A 279 -22.39 10.88 6.06
C ALA A 279 -22.76 11.07 7.54
N GLY A 280 -22.87 9.98 8.32
CA GLY A 280 -23.20 10.01 9.73
C GLY A 280 -22.03 10.37 10.65
N VAL A 281 -20.80 10.48 10.13
CA VAL A 281 -19.60 10.84 10.87
C VAL A 281 -19.11 12.22 10.37
N GLY A 282 -18.51 13.04 11.23
CA GLY A 282 -18.05 14.40 10.89
C GLY A 282 -17.07 14.47 9.69
N PRO A 283 -16.59 15.66 9.27
CA PRO A 283 -15.98 15.83 7.93
C PRO A 283 -14.84 14.84 7.62
N GLY A 284 -15.14 13.84 6.81
CA GLY A 284 -14.21 12.98 6.06
C GLY A 284 -14.69 12.94 4.61
N PRO A 285 -14.30 11.95 3.77
CA PRO A 285 -14.68 11.86 2.34
C PRO A 285 -16.19 11.64 2.06
N GLY A 286 -17.05 11.96 3.03
CA GLY A 286 -18.48 12.09 2.87
C GLY A 286 -18.87 13.35 2.08
N PRO A 287 -20.16 13.46 1.71
CA PRO A 287 -20.67 14.65 1.06
C PRO A 287 -20.39 15.88 1.94
N GLY A 288 -19.55 16.80 1.47
CA GLY A 288 -19.34 18.09 2.13
C GLY A 288 -20.68 18.80 2.43
N PRO A 289 -20.70 19.77 3.36
CA PRO A 289 -21.92 20.47 3.74
C PRO A 289 -22.46 21.24 2.52
N GLY A 290 -23.45 20.66 1.83
CA GLY A 290 -23.99 21.18 0.57
C GLY A 290 -24.52 20.14 -0.42
N ALA A 291 -24.25 18.84 -0.24
CA ALA A 291 -24.85 17.80 -1.10
C ALA A 291 -26.16 17.27 -0.48
N GLY A 292 -27.29 17.65 -1.10
CA GLY A 292 -28.64 17.32 -0.66
C GLY A 292 -28.87 15.83 -0.39
N GLY A 293 -29.63 15.56 0.69
CA GLY A 293 -30.01 14.24 1.19
C GLY A 293 -31.01 13.50 0.31
N GLY A 294 -30.54 12.99 -0.83
CA GLY A 294 -31.20 11.94 -1.60
C GLY A 294 -30.36 10.67 -1.63
N ALA A 295 -31.00 9.50 -1.69
CA ALA A 295 -30.30 8.23 -1.89
C ALA A 295 -29.48 8.27 -3.19
N GLY A 296 -28.15 8.11 -3.07
CA GLY A 296 -27.19 8.08 -4.16
C GLY A 296 -26.63 9.45 -4.53
N GLY A 297 -25.64 9.90 -3.75
CA GLY A 297 -24.94 11.16 -3.96
C GLY A 297 -24.26 11.25 -5.34
N ARG A 298 -23.85 12.47 -5.73
CA ARG A 298 -23.16 12.70 -7.01
C ARG A 298 -21.96 11.78 -7.18
N ALA A 299 -21.17 11.59 -6.13
CA ALA A 299 -20.00 10.70 -6.13
C ALA A 299 -20.36 9.23 -6.41
N LEU A 300 -21.41 8.66 -5.81
CA LEU A 300 -21.86 7.30 -6.11
C LEU A 300 -22.30 7.13 -7.58
N ARG A 301 -22.98 8.13 -8.14
CA ARG A 301 -23.39 8.08 -9.55
C ARG A 301 -22.18 8.07 -10.49
N VAL A 302 -21.19 8.91 -10.24
CA VAL A 302 -19.93 8.93 -10.99
C VAL A 302 -19.18 7.60 -10.80
N ALA A 303 -19.13 7.08 -9.57
CA ALA A 303 -18.57 5.77 -9.25
C ALA A 303 -19.16 4.66 -10.14
N ARG A 304 -20.48 4.52 -10.14
CA ARG A 304 -21.17 3.51 -10.96
C ARG A 304 -20.99 3.73 -12.46
N ALA A 305 -20.95 4.98 -12.92
CA ALA A 305 -20.84 5.29 -14.35
C ALA A 305 -19.48 4.88 -14.92
N TYR A 306 -18.38 5.16 -14.22
CA TYR A 306 -17.02 4.94 -14.71
C TYR A 306 -16.44 3.56 -14.41
N GLU A 307 -17.10 2.77 -13.55
CA GLU A 307 -16.88 1.32 -13.46
C GLU A 307 -17.28 0.58 -14.76
N SER A 308 -18.09 1.22 -15.63
CA SER A 308 -18.30 0.73 -16.99
C SER A 308 -17.05 0.97 -17.84
N LYS A 309 -16.49 -0.11 -18.37
CA LYS A 309 -15.35 -0.07 -19.30
C LYS A 309 -15.63 0.76 -20.55
N ALA A 310 -16.89 0.86 -20.99
CA ALA A 310 -17.27 1.67 -22.14
C ALA A 310 -17.27 3.17 -21.81
N THR A 311 -17.79 3.55 -20.64
CA THR A 311 -17.77 4.94 -20.16
C THR A 311 -16.34 5.41 -19.90
N ALA A 312 -15.53 4.58 -19.23
CA ALA A 312 -14.10 4.83 -19.02
C ALA A 312 -13.35 5.02 -20.34
N HIS A 313 -13.59 4.13 -21.32
CA HIS A 313 -12.99 4.21 -22.65
C HIS A 313 -13.31 5.53 -23.37
N ALA A 314 -14.56 5.99 -23.30
CA ALA A 314 -14.95 7.27 -23.88
C ALA A 314 -14.21 8.46 -23.24
N LEU A 315 -13.99 8.43 -21.92
CA LEU A 315 -13.15 9.43 -21.25
C LEU A 315 -11.69 9.33 -21.71
N PHE A 316 -11.15 8.11 -21.83
CA PHE A 316 -9.78 7.93 -22.30
C PHE A 316 -9.55 8.52 -23.69
N LEU A 317 -10.48 8.30 -24.63
CA LEU A 317 -10.40 8.89 -25.98
C LEU A 317 -10.33 10.42 -25.93
N ARG A 318 -11.17 11.06 -25.10
CA ARG A 318 -11.17 12.53 -24.96
C ARG A 318 -9.86 13.04 -24.38
N LEU A 319 -9.36 12.41 -23.32
CA LEU A 319 -8.12 12.83 -22.66
C LEU A 319 -6.88 12.54 -23.51
N ALA A 320 -6.83 11.41 -24.21
CA ALA A 320 -5.69 11.07 -25.06
C ALA A 320 -5.52 12.08 -26.21
N ALA A 321 -6.63 12.60 -26.75
CA ALA A 321 -6.62 13.67 -27.74
C ALA A 321 -6.20 15.04 -27.17
N ASP A 322 -6.19 15.21 -25.85
CA ASP A 322 -5.91 16.45 -25.13
C ASP A 322 -4.52 16.44 -24.47
N GLY A 323 -3.47 16.28 -25.28
CA GLY A 323 -2.09 16.49 -24.82
C GLY A 323 -1.39 15.30 -24.17
N HIS A 324 -1.78 14.07 -24.53
CA HIS A 324 -1.15 12.83 -24.03
C HIS A 324 -0.62 11.95 -25.17
N PRO A 325 0.49 12.33 -25.84
CA PRO A 325 1.00 11.64 -27.05
C PRO A 325 1.53 10.22 -26.78
N ASP A 326 1.97 9.93 -25.55
CA ASP A 326 2.47 8.62 -25.13
C ASP A 326 1.33 7.64 -24.77
N VAL A 327 0.08 8.08 -24.90
CA VAL A 327 -1.10 7.28 -24.58
C VAL A 327 -1.79 6.81 -25.87
N VAL A 328 -2.00 5.51 -25.98
CA VAL A 328 -2.72 4.88 -27.08
C VAL A 328 -3.99 4.24 -26.57
N VAL A 329 -5.15 4.76 -26.99
CA VAL A 329 -6.44 4.18 -26.61
C VAL A 329 -6.86 3.17 -27.68
N PRO A 330 -6.88 1.85 -27.39
CA PRO A 330 -7.22 0.83 -28.38
C PRO A 330 -8.68 0.99 -28.84
N ALA A 331 -8.99 0.70 -30.11
CA ALA A 331 -10.36 0.85 -30.57
C ALA A 331 -11.28 -0.13 -29.84
N GLN A 332 -12.39 0.38 -29.29
CA GLN A 332 -13.41 -0.41 -28.60
C GLN A 332 -14.76 -0.24 -29.29
N ARG A 333 -15.51 -1.34 -29.41
CA ARG A 333 -16.85 -1.34 -29.98
C ARG A 333 -17.80 -2.24 -29.20
N ARG A 334 -18.99 -1.71 -28.91
CA ARG A 334 -20.12 -2.47 -28.36
C ARG A 334 -20.93 -3.12 -29.48
N PHE A 335 -21.32 -4.38 -29.28
CA PHE A 335 -22.17 -5.12 -30.21
C PHE A 335 -23.55 -5.37 -29.62
N GLY A 336 -24.60 -5.15 -30.42
CA GLY A 336 -25.99 -5.28 -29.99
C GLY A 336 -26.46 -6.74 -29.90
N SER A 337 -25.80 -7.64 -30.64
CA SER A 337 -26.10 -9.07 -30.58
C SER A 337 -24.87 -9.96 -30.64
N GLY A 338 -24.98 -11.17 -30.08
CA GLY A 338 -23.94 -12.19 -30.20
C GLY A 338 -23.66 -12.58 -31.66
N ARG A 339 -24.65 -12.49 -32.56
CA ARG A 339 -24.46 -12.75 -34.00
C ARG A 339 -23.52 -11.72 -34.64
N GLU A 340 -23.68 -10.44 -34.29
CA GLU A 340 -22.78 -9.39 -34.77
C GLU A 340 -21.36 -9.56 -34.22
N LEU A 341 -21.24 -9.88 -32.92
CA LEU A 341 -19.94 -10.16 -32.30
C LEU A 341 -19.23 -11.33 -32.98
N VAL A 342 -19.95 -12.42 -33.29
CA VAL A 342 -19.40 -13.56 -34.06
C VAL A 342 -18.85 -13.11 -35.41
N ARG A 343 -19.61 -12.31 -36.17
CA ARG A 343 -19.15 -11.80 -37.48
C ARG A 343 -17.90 -10.95 -37.35
N ALA A 344 -17.84 -10.06 -36.36
CA ALA A 344 -16.69 -9.21 -36.10
C ALA A 344 -15.44 -10.03 -35.71
N LEU A 345 -15.59 -10.98 -34.79
CA LEU A 345 -14.50 -11.87 -34.39
C LEU A 345 -13.98 -12.72 -35.56
N SER A 346 -14.86 -13.25 -36.39
CA SER A 346 -14.46 -13.99 -37.60
C SER A 346 -13.71 -13.12 -38.59
N ALA A 347 -14.18 -11.89 -38.85
CA ALA A 347 -13.50 -10.95 -39.75
C ALA A 347 -12.09 -10.59 -39.26
N ARG A 348 -11.96 -10.25 -37.97
CA ARG A 348 -10.65 -9.96 -37.33
C ARG A 348 -9.72 -11.16 -37.36
N ALA A 349 -10.23 -12.35 -37.06
CA ALA A 349 -9.45 -13.57 -37.11
C ALA A 349 -8.90 -13.85 -38.52
N SER A 350 -9.71 -13.64 -39.57
CA SER A 350 -9.28 -13.74 -40.98
C SER A 350 -8.18 -12.73 -41.32
N ALA A 351 -8.26 -11.51 -40.77
CA ALA A 351 -7.23 -10.48 -40.88
C ALA A 351 -5.98 -10.76 -40.00
N GLY A 352 -5.97 -11.84 -39.21
CA GLY A 352 -4.81 -12.19 -38.37
C GLY A 352 -4.71 -11.39 -37.07
N LEU A 353 -5.78 -10.70 -36.66
CA LEU A 353 -5.78 -9.83 -35.49
C LEU A 353 -6.21 -10.57 -34.21
N ILE A 354 -5.49 -10.35 -33.11
CA ILE A 354 -5.90 -10.74 -31.77
C ILE A 354 -7.05 -9.83 -31.32
N SER A 355 -8.02 -10.40 -30.62
CA SER A 355 -9.22 -9.71 -30.17
C SER A 355 -9.37 -9.83 -28.67
N VAL A 356 -9.69 -8.72 -27.98
CA VAL A 356 -10.03 -8.74 -26.56
C VAL A 356 -11.54 -8.57 -26.44
N VAL A 357 -12.21 -9.54 -25.83
CA VAL A 357 -13.64 -9.43 -25.51
C VAL A 357 -13.78 -9.13 -24.03
N LYS A 358 -14.65 -8.17 -23.68
CA LYS A 358 -14.89 -7.77 -22.29
C LYS A 358 -16.40 -7.73 -22.00
N ALA A 359 -16.78 -8.06 -20.76
CA ALA A 359 -18.03 -7.57 -20.19
C ALA A 359 -17.89 -6.09 -19.85
N GLU A 360 -19.01 -5.36 -19.78
CA GLU A 360 -19.00 -3.93 -19.47
C GLU A 360 -18.52 -3.65 -18.04
N HIS A 361 -18.92 -4.52 -17.10
CA HIS A 361 -18.49 -4.52 -15.71
C HIS A 361 -17.83 -5.86 -15.37
N GLY A 362 -16.89 -5.87 -14.43
CA GLY A 362 -16.23 -7.09 -13.98
C GLY A 362 -15.13 -6.82 -12.95
N VAL A 363 -14.55 -7.89 -12.42
CA VAL A 363 -13.57 -7.83 -11.32
C VAL A 363 -12.32 -8.62 -11.69
N GLY A 364 -11.14 -8.03 -11.47
CA GLY A 364 -9.84 -8.74 -11.56
C GLY A 364 -9.60 -9.46 -12.88
N GLY A 365 -10.09 -8.88 -14.00
CA GLY A 365 -9.98 -9.45 -15.34
C GLY A 365 -10.71 -10.79 -15.59
N SER A 366 -11.53 -11.25 -14.63
CA SER A 366 -12.37 -12.47 -14.76
C SER A 366 -13.40 -12.40 -15.89
N THR A 367 -13.68 -11.20 -16.39
CA THR A 367 -14.62 -10.93 -17.49
C THR A 367 -13.93 -10.38 -18.74
N THR A 368 -12.65 -10.70 -18.91
CA THR A 368 -11.84 -10.32 -20.07
C THR A 368 -11.32 -11.60 -20.73
N TRP A 369 -11.43 -11.68 -22.05
CA TRP A 369 -11.01 -12.84 -22.84
C TRP A 369 -10.14 -12.40 -24.00
N ILE A 370 -8.91 -12.90 -24.04
CA ILE A 370 -7.97 -12.68 -25.16
C ILE A 370 -8.11 -13.83 -26.15
N LEU A 371 -8.54 -13.52 -27.37
CA LEU A 371 -8.86 -14.49 -28.41
C LEU A 371 -7.88 -14.34 -29.58
N THR A 372 -7.11 -15.39 -29.81
CA THR A 372 -6.13 -15.45 -30.91
C THR A 372 -6.82 -15.81 -32.24
N PRO A 373 -6.26 -15.37 -33.39
CA PRO A 373 -6.74 -15.79 -34.70
C PRO A 373 -6.82 -17.31 -34.85
N ARG A 374 -5.82 -18.03 -34.31
CA ARG A 374 -5.74 -19.50 -34.38
C ARG A 374 -6.92 -20.18 -33.68
N GLN A 375 -7.37 -19.65 -32.53
CA GLN A 375 -8.54 -20.17 -31.82
C GLN A 375 -9.83 -19.94 -32.63
N LEU A 376 -9.93 -18.81 -33.34
CA LEU A 376 -11.15 -18.37 -34.01
C LEU A 376 -11.31 -18.87 -35.46
N ARG A 377 -10.22 -19.20 -36.16
CA ARG A 377 -10.24 -19.66 -37.57
C ARG A 377 -10.86 -21.04 -37.78
N ARG A 378 -11.00 -21.86 -36.73
CA ARG A 378 -11.64 -23.19 -36.83
C ARG A 378 -13.14 -23.03 -37.16
N PRO A 379 -13.72 -23.85 -38.06
CA PRO A 379 -15.14 -23.78 -38.38
C PRO A 379 -16.05 -23.75 -37.13
N GLY A 380 -16.92 -22.74 -37.07
CA GLY A 380 -17.85 -22.51 -35.96
C GLY A 380 -17.22 -22.10 -34.63
N ALA A 381 -15.91 -21.88 -34.54
CA ALA A 381 -15.23 -21.58 -33.27
C ALA A 381 -15.65 -20.24 -32.67
N ALA A 382 -15.74 -19.18 -33.47
CA ALA A 382 -16.25 -17.89 -33.00
C ALA A 382 -17.67 -18.01 -32.41
N ARG A 383 -18.55 -18.79 -33.04
CA ARG A 383 -19.90 -19.06 -32.54
C ARG A 383 -19.90 -19.83 -31.22
N ARG A 384 -19.05 -20.86 -31.09
CA ARG A 384 -18.89 -21.61 -29.84
C ARG A 384 -18.34 -20.73 -28.72
N MET A 385 -17.34 -19.90 -29.02
CA MET A 385 -16.76 -18.95 -28.08
C MET A 385 -17.83 -17.99 -27.55
N VAL A 386 -18.52 -17.27 -28.43
CA VAL A 386 -19.55 -16.30 -28.03
C VAL A 386 -20.72 -16.94 -27.26
N ARG A 387 -21.06 -18.21 -27.56
CA ARG A 387 -22.06 -18.96 -26.79
C ARG A 387 -21.60 -19.30 -25.36
N GLY A 388 -20.30 -19.49 -25.15
CA GLY A 388 -19.72 -19.74 -23.83
C GLY A 388 -19.48 -18.46 -23.03
N LEU A 389 -19.52 -17.29 -23.68
CA LEU A 389 -19.39 -16.01 -23.01
C LEU A 389 -20.71 -15.60 -22.32
N PRO A 390 -20.63 -14.90 -21.18
CA PRO A 390 -21.82 -14.30 -20.57
C PRO A 390 -22.57 -13.37 -21.55
N PRO A 391 -23.90 -13.24 -21.44
CA PRO A 391 -24.69 -12.35 -22.31
C PRO A 391 -24.19 -10.89 -22.36
N GLN A 392 -23.62 -10.40 -21.27
CA GLN A 392 -23.06 -9.06 -21.11
C GLN A 392 -21.67 -8.86 -21.73
N ALA A 393 -20.96 -9.94 -22.10
CA ALA A 393 -19.65 -9.86 -22.75
C ALA A 393 -19.81 -9.47 -24.23
N ARG A 394 -19.89 -8.16 -24.49
CA ARG A 394 -20.24 -7.58 -25.79
C ARG A 394 -19.33 -6.42 -26.23
N LEU A 395 -18.34 -6.07 -25.41
CA LEU A 395 -17.31 -5.13 -25.81
C LEU A 395 -16.20 -5.91 -26.52
N LEU A 396 -15.81 -5.42 -27.68
CA LEU A 396 -14.67 -5.91 -28.44
C LEU A 396 -13.64 -4.78 -28.52
N GLU A 397 -12.41 -5.08 -28.17
CA GLU A 397 -11.31 -4.13 -28.14
C GLU A 397 -10.11 -4.67 -28.93
N ASP A 398 -9.34 -3.75 -29.51
CA ASP A 398 -8.05 -4.06 -30.10
C ASP A 398 -7.06 -4.55 -29.03
N HIS A 399 -6.29 -5.58 -29.39
CA HIS A 399 -5.25 -6.09 -28.50
C HIS A 399 -3.99 -5.24 -28.62
N VAL A 400 -3.56 -4.67 -27.50
CA VAL A 400 -2.26 -4.02 -27.39
C VAL A 400 -1.22 -5.09 -27.09
N ALA A 401 -0.24 -5.26 -27.98
CA ALA A 401 0.86 -6.19 -27.76
C ALA A 401 1.66 -5.75 -26.53
N ASN A 402 1.87 -6.65 -25.59
CA ASN A 402 2.62 -6.39 -24.37
C ASN A 402 3.54 -7.58 -24.05
N SER A 403 4.71 -7.30 -23.50
CA SER A 403 5.70 -8.31 -23.13
C SER A 403 6.63 -7.78 -22.06
N GLY A 404 7.18 -8.67 -21.25
CA GLY A 404 8.14 -8.31 -20.21
C GLY A 404 7.52 -8.00 -18.83
N PRO A 405 8.35 -7.58 -17.87
CA PRO A 405 7.96 -7.47 -16.47
C PRO A 405 7.04 -6.27 -16.18
N PHE A 406 7.13 -5.18 -16.95
CA PHE A 406 6.36 -3.94 -16.71
C PHE A 406 5.15 -3.79 -17.64
N ARG A 407 4.59 -4.93 -18.08
CA ARG A 407 3.53 -4.98 -19.11
C ARG A 407 2.17 -4.43 -18.66
N ALA A 408 1.95 -4.32 -17.35
CA ALA A 408 0.67 -3.94 -16.76
C ALA A 408 0.86 -2.95 -15.59
N PRO A 409 1.17 -1.67 -15.86
CA PRO A 409 1.22 -0.67 -14.82
C PRO A 409 -0.19 -0.27 -14.35
N THR A 410 -0.29 0.14 -13.10
CA THR A 410 -1.50 0.75 -12.52
C THR A 410 -1.12 2.07 -11.84
N PHE A 411 -2.04 3.02 -11.84
CA PHE A 411 -1.90 4.31 -11.17
C PHE A 411 -3.02 4.50 -10.18
N ASP A 412 -2.68 4.77 -8.92
CA ASP A 412 -3.64 5.06 -7.86
C ASP A 412 -3.58 6.53 -7.45
N ALA A 413 -4.73 7.10 -7.12
CA ALA A 413 -4.83 8.46 -6.60
C ALA A 413 -6.12 8.66 -5.79
N VAL A 414 -6.14 9.76 -5.04
CA VAL A 414 -7.29 10.19 -4.24
C VAL A 414 -7.78 11.54 -4.75
N VAL A 415 -9.07 11.65 -5.03
CA VAL A 415 -9.74 12.95 -5.22
C VAL A 415 -10.25 13.41 -3.86
N ALA A 416 -9.60 14.43 -3.29
CA ALA A 416 -9.96 15.03 -2.00
C ALA A 416 -11.29 15.79 -2.07
N ASP A 417 -11.88 16.13 -0.92
CA ASP A 417 -13.19 16.81 -0.82
C ASP A 417 -13.26 18.14 -1.58
N ASP A 418 -12.16 18.88 -1.63
CA ASP A 418 -12.03 20.12 -2.40
C ASP A 418 -11.90 19.90 -3.92
N GLY A 419 -11.81 18.65 -4.37
CA GLY A 419 -11.63 18.25 -5.77
C GLY A 419 -10.17 18.18 -6.22
N SER A 420 -9.20 18.44 -5.35
CA SER A 420 -7.78 18.27 -5.66
C SER A 420 -7.43 16.78 -5.82
N VAL A 421 -6.54 16.49 -6.78
CA VAL A 421 -6.09 15.13 -7.07
C VAL A 421 -4.73 14.91 -6.41
N HIS A 422 -4.66 13.88 -5.57
CA HIS A 422 -3.45 13.49 -4.86
C HIS A 422 -2.99 12.11 -5.36
N PRO A 423 -1.96 12.06 -6.23
CA PRO A 423 -1.34 10.80 -6.63
C PRO A 423 -0.89 9.98 -5.42
N VAL A 424 -1.24 8.71 -5.42
CA VAL A 424 -0.73 7.72 -4.46
C VAL A 424 0.55 7.12 -5.01
N GLY A 425 0.55 6.65 -6.26
CA GLY A 425 1.74 6.16 -6.94
C GLY A 425 1.44 5.32 -8.18
N VAL A 426 2.49 4.71 -8.72
CA VAL A 426 2.44 3.76 -9.84
C VAL A 426 2.97 2.41 -9.39
N GLY A 427 2.28 1.33 -9.78
CA GLY A 427 2.64 -0.05 -9.45
C GLY A 427 2.79 -0.91 -10.69
N ALA A 428 3.61 -1.96 -10.60
CA ALA A 428 3.72 -3.01 -11.61
C ALA A 428 2.84 -4.20 -11.19
N MET A 429 1.73 -4.42 -11.88
CA MET A 429 0.83 -5.53 -11.57
C MET A 429 1.38 -6.85 -12.13
N GLU A 430 1.21 -7.92 -11.36
CA GLU A 430 1.40 -9.29 -11.84
C GLU A 430 0.07 -9.83 -12.36
N ILE A 431 0.06 -10.19 -13.65
CA ILE A 431 -1.14 -10.66 -14.36
C ILE A 431 -0.87 -12.03 -14.96
N VAL A 432 -1.61 -13.06 -14.52
CA VAL A 432 -1.57 -14.40 -15.09
C VAL A 432 -2.77 -14.61 -16.00
N GLY A 433 -2.51 -14.72 -17.31
CA GLY A 433 -3.57 -14.70 -18.31
C GLY A 433 -4.25 -13.34 -18.35
N THR A 434 -5.46 -13.24 -17.80
CA THR A 434 -6.17 -11.97 -17.58
C THR A 434 -6.39 -11.68 -16.09
N GLY A 435 -6.02 -12.60 -15.20
CA GLY A 435 -6.29 -12.48 -13.77
C GLY A 435 -5.19 -11.72 -13.04
N TYR A 436 -5.57 -10.67 -12.32
CA TYR A 436 -4.69 -9.98 -11.37
C TYR A 436 -4.26 -10.92 -10.24
N GLN A 437 -2.97 -10.92 -9.90
CA GLN A 437 -2.38 -11.75 -8.84
C GLN A 437 -1.73 -10.94 -7.71
N GLY A 438 -1.47 -9.65 -7.92
CA GLY A 438 -0.73 -8.81 -6.99
C GLY A 438 -0.06 -7.62 -7.70
N VAL A 439 0.64 -6.80 -6.93
CA VAL A 439 1.37 -5.63 -7.45
C VAL A 439 2.71 -5.49 -6.75
N THR A 440 3.71 -4.94 -7.43
CA THR A 440 4.91 -4.38 -6.79
C THR A 440 4.88 -2.86 -6.90
N VAL A 441 5.04 -2.15 -5.78
CA VAL A 441 5.10 -0.68 -5.72
C VAL A 441 6.39 -0.21 -5.07
N GLY A 442 6.78 1.01 -5.42
CA GLY A 442 7.90 1.72 -4.81
C GLY A 442 9.05 2.06 -5.75
N PRO A 443 10.18 2.57 -5.21
CA PRO A 443 11.24 3.12 -6.05
C PRO A 443 11.80 2.09 -7.02
N GLY A 444 11.71 2.36 -8.31
CA GLY A 444 12.17 1.44 -9.36
C GLY A 444 11.26 0.24 -9.64
N ALA A 445 10.09 0.14 -8.98
CA ALA A 445 9.11 -0.91 -9.29
C ALA A 445 8.52 -0.76 -10.69
N VAL A 446 8.40 0.48 -11.19
CA VAL A 446 8.10 0.81 -12.57
C VAL A 446 9.16 1.81 -13.06
N PRO A 447 9.78 1.60 -14.24
CA PRO A 447 10.77 2.53 -14.78
C PRO A 447 10.18 3.93 -15.00
N ASP A 448 10.96 4.98 -14.74
CA ASP A 448 10.48 6.37 -14.82
C ASP A 448 9.90 6.73 -16.19
N GLY A 449 10.49 6.24 -17.28
CA GLY A 449 9.99 6.46 -18.64
C GLY A 449 8.58 5.92 -18.87
N LEU A 450 8.15 4.92 -18.09
CA LEU A 450 6.79 4.38 -18.12
C LEU A 450 5.89 5.02 -17.04
N ALA A 451 6.45 5.28 -15.85
CA ALA A 451 5.71 5.84 -14.73
C ALA A 451 5.25 7.28 -14.97
N GLN A 452 6.03 8.09 -15.69
CA GLN A 452 5.69 9.49 -16.00
C GLN A 452 4.41 9.64 -16.85
N PRO A 453 4.28 9.01 -18.04
CA PRO A 453 3.05 9.13 -18.82
C PRO A 453 1.84 8.52 -18.12
N VAL A 454 2.03 7.40 -17.40
CA VAL A 454 0.98 6.77 -16.57
C VAL A 454 0.48 7.74 -15.49
N THR A 455 1.39 8.38 -14.77
CA THR A 455 1.06 9.37 -13.72
C THR A 455 0.35 10.59 -14.31
N ALA A 456 0.86 11.13 -15.42
CA ALA A 456 0.29 12.32 -16.04
C ALA A 456 -1.15 12.06 -16.53
N PHE A 457 -1.37 10.93 -17.21
CA PHE A 457 -2.69 10.55 -17.71
C PHE A 457 -3.65 10.18 -16.58
N GLY A 458 -3.19 9.39 -15.60
CA GLY A 458 -3.99 9.04 -14.42
C GLY A 458 -4.45 10.28 -13.65
N ALA A 459 -3.56 11.27 -13.45
CA ALA A 459 -3.94 12.54 -12.83
C ALA A 459 -4.96 13.34 -13.66
N ALA A 460 -4.90 13.27 -14.99
CA ALA A 460 -5.90 13.89 -15.87
C ALA A 460 -7.27 13.22 -15.75
N VAL A 461 -7.31 11.89 -15.65
CA VAL A 461 -8.52 11.12 -15.33
C VAL A 461 -9.10 11.58 -13.99
N GLY A 462 -8.28 11.70 -12.95
CA GLY A 462 -8.72 12.22 -11.65
C GLY A 462 -9.35 13.60 -11.70
N ARG A 463 -8.76 14.53 -12.46
CA ARG A 463 -9.32 15.88 -12.62
C ARG A 463 -10.68 15.85 -13.34
N ALA A 464 -10.83 15.00 -14.36
CA ALA A 464 -12.11 14.81 -15.05
C ALA A 464 -13.18 14.22 -14.11
N LEU A 465 -12.83 13.18 -13.34
CA LEU A 465 -13.72 12.59 -12.33
C LEU A 465 -14.12 13.61 -11.26
N ALA A 466 -13.16 14.41 -10.79
CA ALA A 466 -13.39 15.46 -9.80
C ALA A 466 -14.36 16.53 -10.29
N ALA A 467 -14.26 16.93 -11.56
CA ALA A 467 -15.16 17.87 -12.22
C ALA A 467 -16.60 17.34 -12.34
N GLU A 468 -16.76 16.03 -12.48
CA GLU A 468 -18.08 15.37 -12.43
C GLU A 468 -18.60 15.15 -11.00
N GLY A 469 -17.80 15.48 -9.99
CA GLY A 469 -18.15 15.42 -8.57
C GLY A 469 -17.81 14.10 -7.88
N TYR A 470 -16.89 13.30 -8.44
CA TYR A 470 -16.30 12.18 -7.73
C TYR A 470 -15.40 12.65 -6.60
N ARG A 471 -15.40 11.90 -5.48
CA ARG A 471 -14.53 12.10 -4.32
C ARG A 471 -14.13 10.73 -3.77
N GLY A 472 -12.85 10.53 -3.52
CA GLY A 472 -12.29 9.30 -2.98
C GLY A 472 -11.23 8.65 -3.85
N TRP A 473 -10.92 7.39 -3.52
CA TRP A 473 -9.86 6.60 -4.16
C TRP A 473 -10.26 6.14 -5.56
N TYR A 474 -9.36 6.28 -6.52
CA TYR A 474 -9.48 5.64 -7.81
C TYR A 474 -8.15 5.09 -8.28
N ASP A 475 -8.22 4.13 -9.17
CA ASP A 475 -7.08 3.72 -9.98
C ASP A 475 -7.42 3.66 -11.47
N VAL A 476 -6.36 3.70 -12.27
CA VAL A 476 -6.40 3.52 -13.72
C VAL A 476 -5.38 2.44 -14.07
N ASP A 477 -5.87 1.38 -14.68
CA ASP A 477 -5.03 0.28 -15.16
C ASP A 477 -4.57 0.54 -16.57
N PHE A 478 -3.36 0.10 -16.89
CA PHE A 478 -2.73 0.28 -18.19
C PHE A 478 -2.12 -1.03 -18.69
N VAL A 479 -1.92 -1.07 -20.00
CA VAL A 479 -1.03 -2.01 -20.68
C VAL A 479 0.09 -1.23 -21.33
N ALA A 480 1.34 -1.67 -21.14
CA ALA A 480 2.50 -1.07 -21.77
C ALA A 480 2.86 -1.80 -23.07
N GLY A 481 2.96 -1.03 -24.15
CA GLY A 481 3.44 -1.51 -25.45
C GLY A 481 4.97 -1.62 -25.49
N PRO A 482 5.53 -2.40 -26.43
CA PRO A 482 6.98 -2.52 -26.62
C PRO A 482 7.63 -1.22 -27.11
N ASP A 483 6.84 -0.28 -27.64
CA ASP A 483 7.26 1.05 -28.07
C ASP A 483 7.31 2.08 -26.92
N GLY A 484 7.07 1.64 -25.69
CA GLY A 484 7.08 2.48 -24.49
C GLY A 484 5.78 3.27 -24.26
N ARG A 485 4.82 3.21 -25.21
CA ARG A 485 3.51 3.85 -25.05
C ARG A 485 2.61 3.02 -24.15
N VAL A 486 1.66 3.70 -23.50
CA VAL A 486 0.72 3.07 -22.56
C VAL A 486 -0.70 3.15 -23.05
N ALA A 487 -1.48 2.10 -22.79
CA ALA A 487 -2.87 2.00 -23.16
C ALA A 487 -3.72 1.83 -21.90
N PRO A 488 -4.53 2.83 -21.50
CA PRO A 488 -5.42 2.69 -20.35
C PRO A 488 -6.50 1.66 -20.67
N THR A 489 -6.77 0.75 -19.73
CA THR A 489 -7.68 -0.38 -19.93
C THR A 489 -8.97 -0.28 -19.16
N GLU A 490 -8.93 0.29 -17.95
CA GLU A 490 -10.11 0.50 -17.09
C GLU A 490 -9.85 1.54 -16.00
N ILE A 491 -10.94 2.06 -15.42
CA ILE A 491 -10.94 2.91 -14.23
C ILE A 491 -11.65 2.12 -13.13
N ASN A 492 -11.10 2.11 -11.93
CA ASN A 492 -11.74 1.52 -10.76
C ASN A 492 -11.98 2.63 -9.72
N LEU A 493 -13.23 2.83 -9.28
CA LEU A 493 -13.63 3.93 -8.38
C LEU A 493 -13.88 3.42 -6.96
N ARG A 494 -12.89 2.66 -6.46
CA ARG A 494 -12.87 1.92 -5.21
C ARG A 494 -11.43 1.64 -4.80
N LEU A 495 -11.25 1.09 -3.60
CA LEU A 495 -10.01 0.40 -3.24
C LEU A 495 -9.84 -0.87 -4.07
N THR A 496 -8.61 -1.14 -4.47
CA THR A 496 -8.21 -2.33 -5.23
C THR A 496 -7.02 -3.01 -4.55
N GLY A 497 -6.57 -4.15 -5.10
CA GLY A 497 -5.38 -4.85 -4.60
C GLY A 497 -4.16 -3.93 -4.44
N PRO A 498 -3.85 -3.07 -5.44
CA PRO A 498 -2.74 -2.13 -5.35
C PRO A 498 -2.79 -1.16 -4.16
N ALA A 499 -3.99 -0.72 -3.74
CA ALA A 499 -4.15 0.17 -2.60
C ALA A 499 -3.54 -0.38 -1.30
N VAL A 500 -3.53 -1.72 -1.12
CA VAL A 500 -2.88 -2.38 0.01
C VAL A 500 -1.37 -2.14 -0.01
N ALA A 501 -0.73 -2.34 -1.17
CA ALA A 501 0.70 -2.20 -1.33
C ALA A 501 1.16 -0.76 -1.03
N PHE A 502 0.45 0.24 -1.59
CA PHE A 502 0.75 1.65 -1.33
C PHE A 502 0.53 2.06 0.12
N THR A 503 -0.52 1.56 0.76
CA THR A 503 -0.81 1.86 2.16
C THR A 503 0.24 1.26 3.10
N VAL A 504 0.62 0.00 2.86
CA VAL A 504 1.71 -0.66 3.59
C VAL A 504 3.02 0.09 3.37
N GLN A 505 3.33 0.46 2.12
CA GLN A 505 4.55 1.20 1.80
C GLN A 505 4.62 2.53 2.55
N ALA A 506 3.59 3.37 2.46
CA ALA A 506 3.56 4.66 3.13
C ALA A 506 3.73 4.50 4.65
N ARG A 507 3.13 3.44 5.23
CA ARG A 507 3.26 3.16 6.64
C ARG A 507 4.67 2.72 7.04
N MET A 508 5.26 1.78 6.28
CA MET A 508 6.63 1.31 6.50
C MET A 508 7.65 2.43 6.33
N ASP A 509 7.50 3.26 5.30
CA ASP A 509 8.35 4.44 5.07
C ASP A 509 8.24 5.44 6.22
N ARG A 510 7.03 5.62 6.79
CA ARG A 510 6.84 6.47 7.97
C ARG A 510 7.41 5.85 9.24
N LEU A 511 7.56 4.54 9.35
CA LEU A 511 8.11 3.89 10.57
C LEU A 511 9.62 3.74 10.52
N HIS A 512 10.14 3.34 9.37
CA HIS A 512 11.50 2.82 9.19
C HIS A 512 12.35 3.66 8.21
N GLY A 513 11.80 4.75 7.69
CA GLY A 513 12.45 5.60 6.68
C GLY A 513 12.10 5.17 5.25
N GLY A 514 12.17 6.11 4.31
CA GLY A 514 11.68 5.93 2.93
C GLY A 514 12.41 4.85 2.13
N ARG A 515 11.86 4.44 0.99
CA ARG A 515 12.42 3.47 0.01
C ARG A 515 12.00 2.00 0.17
N HIS A 516 10.90 1.71 0.84
CA HIS A 516 10.38 0.34 0.77
C HIS A 516 9.81 0.06 -0.63
N LEU A 517 10.15 -1.11 -1.15
CA LEU A 517 9.36 -1.83 -2.13
C LEU A 517 8.35 -2.68 -1.39
N VAL A 518 7.11 -2.73 -1.88
CA VAL A 518 6.08 -3.62 -1.35
C VAL A 518 5.50 -4.45 -2.49
N ARG A 519 5.54 -5.77 -2.35
CA ARG A 519 4.92 -6.72 -3.27
C ARG A 519 3.76 -7.43 -2.61
N THR A 520 2.57 -7.36 -3.19
CA THR A 520 1.44 -8.20 -2.77
C THR A 520 1.37 -9.46 -3.63
N LEU A 521 0.96 -10.54 -3.00
CA LEU A 521 0.61 -11.80 -3.64
C LEU A 521 -0.77 -12.16 -3.09
N ASP A 522 -1.81 -11.95 -3.88
CA ASP A 522 -3.19 -12.05 -3.40
C ASP A 522 -3.66 -13.51 -3.28
N CYS A 523 -2.98 -14.43 -4.00
CA CYS A 523 -3.28 -15.84 -3.98
C CYS A 523 -1.99 -16.68 -4.03
N VAL A 524 -1.45 -17.01 -2.86
CA VAL A 524 -0.40 -18.03 -2.70
C VAL A 524 -1.08 -19.36 -2.36
N PRO A 525 -1.07 -20.35 -3.27
CA PRO A 525 -1.70 -21.64 -3.00
C PRO A 525 -1.08 -22.34 -1.78
N LEU A 526 -1.93 -22.95 -0.95
CA LEU A 526 -1.50 -23.81 0.16
C LEU A 526 -1.65 -25.27 -0.26
N GLY A 527 -0.63 -26.09 -0.02
CA GLY A 527 -0.66 -27.53 -0.33
C GLY A 527 -1.66 -28.32 0.52
N ALA A 528 -2.13 -27.76 1.64
CA ALA A 528 -3.13 -28.35 2.51
C ALA A 528 -4.05 -27.27 3.10
N ARG A 529 -5.27 -27.67 3.49
CA ARG A 529 -6.15 -26.79 4.26
C ARG A 529 -5.57 -26.64 5.66
N LEU A 530 -5.45 -25.41 6.14
CA LEU A 530 -4.89 -25.13 7.45
C LEU A 530 -5.96 -24.63 8.41
N PRO A 531 -6.23 -25.35 9.51
CA PRO A 531 -6.90 -24.78 10.67
C PRO A 531 -6.14 -23.57 11.20
N GLU A 532 -6.83 -22.66 11.89
CA GLU A 532 -6.26 -21.38 12.36
C GLU A 532 -4.93 -21.53 13.12
N ALA A 533 -4.83 -22.49 14.05
CA ALA A 533 -3.61 -22.72 14.81
C ALA A 533 -2.44 -23.18 13.94
N ALA A 534 -2.70 -24.03 12.94
CA ALA A 534 -1.67 -24.50 12.02
C ALA A 534 -1.24 -23.39 11.04
N LEU A 535 -2.20 -22.57 10.58
CA LEU A 535 -1.92 -21.39 9.76
C LEU A 535 -1.00 -20.41 10.50
N ARG A 536 -1.29 -20.14 11.78
CA ARG A 536 -0.46 -19.25 12.61
C ARG A 536 0.95 -19.80 12.73
N THR A 537 1.12 -21.06 13.09
CA THR A 537 2.46 -21.69 13.18
C THR A 537 3.21 -21.67 11.85
N HIS A 538 2.50 -21.81 10.73
CA HIS A 538 3.10 -21.68 9.40
C HIS A 538 3.58 -20.25 9.13
N LEU A 539 2.74 -19.26 9.42
CA LEU A 539 3.08 -17.85 9.26
C LEU A 539 4.23 -17.43 10.18
N ASP A 540 4.24 -17.81 11.45
CA ASP A 540 5.32 -17.48 12.39
C ASP A 540 6.70 -17.97 11.87
N ARG A 541 6.75 -19.18 11.27
CA ARG A 541 7.97 -19.72 10.64
C ARG A 541 8.38 -18.95 9.39
N LEU A 542 7.42 -18.62 8.53
CA LEU A 542 7.66 -17.86 7.31
C LEU A 542 8.16 -16.46 7.62
N GLU A 543 7.57 -15.81 8.63
CA GLU A 543 7.94 -14.48 9.10
C GLU A 543 9.38 -14.47 9.61
N GLN A 544 9.77 -15.40 10.47
CA GLN A 544 11.15 -15.51 10.95
C GLN A 544 12.14 -15.64 9.78
N THR A 545 11.82 -16.48 8.79
CA THR A 545 12.71 -16.70 7.66
C THR A 545 12.75 -15.49 6.71
N CYS A 546 11.64 -14.78 6.55
CA CYS A 546 11.61 -13.53 5.78
C CYS A 546 12.40 -12.42 6.48
N GLU A 547 12.35 -12.34 7.81
CA GLU A 547 13.11 -11.36 8.58
C GLU A 547 14.63 -11.56 8.41
N ASP A 548 15.09 -12.82 8.30
CA ASP A 548 16.50 -13.13 8.00
C ASP A 548 16.92 -12.64 6.60
N LEU A 549 15.99 -12.56 5.65
CA LEU A 549 16.19 -11.96 4.32
C LEU A 549 16.01 -10.43 4.31
N GLY A 550 15.71 -9.81 5.46
CA GLY A 550 15.40 -8.39 5.55
C GLY A 550 14.04 -8.02 4.95
N VAL A 551 13.10 -8.97 4.91
CA VAL A 551 11.75 -8.81 4.39
C VAL A 551 10.73 -8.87 5.52
N THR A 552 9.84 -7.89 5.58
CA THR A 552 8.66 -7.95 6.45
C THR A 552 7.51 -8.62 5.71
N LEU A 553 7.04 -9.77 6.22
CA LEU A 553 5.86 -10.47 5.73
C LEU A 553 4.62 -10.02 6.51
N LEU A 554 3.53 -9.73 5.79
CA LEU A 554 2.25 -9.31 6.34
C LEU A 554 1.13 -10.13 5.70
N PRO A 555 0.38 -10.95 6.45
CA PRO A 555 -0.76 -11.68 5.90
C PRO A 555 -1.89 -10.70 5.54
N THR A 556 -2.36 -10.71 4.29
CA THR A 556 -3.44 -9.83 3.80
C THR A 556 -4.77 -10.56 3.68
N ILE A 557 -4.77 -11.86 3.37
CA ILE A 557 -5.97 -12.70 3.28
C ILE A 557 -5.69 -14.06 3.97
N PRO A 558 -5.80 -14.15 5.31
CA PRO A 558 -5.60 -15.41 6.03
C PRO A 558 -6.84 -16.32 6.01
N THR A 559 -8.02 -15.75 5.73
CA THR A 559 -9.31 -16.45 5.87
C THR A 559 -9.56 -17.52 4.82
N ALA A 560 -8.83 -17.50 3.71
CA ALA A 560 -8.98 -18.46 2.62
C ALA A 560 -8.22 -19.78 2.86
N ALA A 561 -7.45 -19.89 3.96
CA ALA A 561 -6.63 -21.05 4.25
C ALA A 561 -7.44 -22.33 4.55
N GLY A 562 -8.72 -22.20 4.87
CA GLY A 562 -9.64 -23.32 5.11
C GLY A 562 -10.44 -23.77 3.87
N ASN A 563 -10.31 -23.09 2.73
CA ASN A 563 -11.12 -23.35 1.55
C ASN A 563 -10.83 -24.69 0.90
N ASP A 564 -11.73 -25.14 0.03
CA ASP A 564 -11.50 -26.35 -0.78
C ASP A 564 -10.23 -26.27 -1.63
N ARG A 565 -9.94 -25.06 -2.13
CA ARG A 565 -8.68 -24.67 -2.75
C ARG A 565 -8.04 -23.61 -1.86
N PRO A 566 -7.29 -24.02 -0.84
CA PRO A 566 -6.81 -23.09 0.17
C PRO A 566 -5.70 -22.22 -0.39
N TYR A 567 -5.71 -20.95 -0.02
CA TYR A 567 -4.66 -20.00 -0.38
C TYR A 567 -4.46 -18.97 0.73
N LEU A 568 -3.35 -18.25 0.63
CA LEU A 568 -2.98 -17.14 1.50
C LEU A 568 -2.72 -15.89 0.65
N GLY A 569 -3.29 -14.75 1.06
CA GLY A 569 -2.84 -13.44 0.58
C GLY A 569 -1.74 -12.90 1.47
N VAL A 570 -0.68 -12.32 0.90
CA VAL A 570 0.40 -11.64 1.65
C VAL A 570 0.82 -10.31 1.02
N ALA A 571 1.46 -9.47 1.82
CA ALA A 571 2.32 -8.37 1.38
C ALA A 571 3.74 -8.59 1.93
N LEU A 572 4.74 -8.43 1.07
CA LEU A 572 6.17 -8.51 1.38
C LEU A 572 6.76 -7.10 1.24
N ALA A 573 7.39 -6.58 2.28
CA ALA A 573 8.02 -5.27 2.27
C ALA A 573 9.53 -5.39 2.50
N ALA A 574 10.32 -4.79 1.60
CA ALA A 574 11.79 -4.83 1.66
C ALA A 574 12.38 -3.57 1.00
N ARG A 575 13.71 -3.44 0.95
CA ARG A 575 14.40 -2.34 0.24
C ARG A 575 15.11 -2.78 -1.03
N SER A 576 15.01 -4.07 -1.37
CA SER A 576 15.64 -4.68 -2.54
C SER A 576 14.64 -5.60 -3.24
N GLY A 577 14.62 -5.56 -4.57
CA GLY A 577 13.85 -6.50 -5.39
C GLY A 577 14.31 -7.94 -5.18
N ASP A 578 15.62 -8.17 -5.12
CA ASP A 578 16.20 -9.51 -4.90
C ASP A 578 15.73 -10.14 -3.59
N ALA A 579 15.56 -9.33 -2.54
CA ALA A 579 15.05 -9.80 -1.25
C ALA A 579 13.58 -10.21 -1.36
N LEU A 580 12.77 -9.44 -2.09
CA LEU A 580 11.37 -9.80 -2.37
C LEU A 580 11.29 -11.09 -3.18
N ASP A 581 12.11 -11.23 -4.22
CA ASP A 581 12.13 -12.42 -5.07
C ASP A 581 12.54 -13.67 -4.28
N ALA A 582 13.54 -13.56 -3.39
CA ALA A 582 13.97 -14.64 -2.52
C ALA A 582 12.87 -15.04 -1.51
N ALA A 583 12.20 -14.06 -0.89
CA ALA A 583 11.12 -14.31 0.07
C ALA A 583 9.88 -14.90 -0.59
N GLU A 584 9.51 -14.44 -1.78
CA GLU A 584 8.41 -15.00 -2.57
C GLU A 584 8.68 -16.46 -2.96
N ALA A 585 9.88 -16.75 -3.49
CA ALA A 585 10.25 -18.12 -3.84
C ALA A 585 10.22 -19.05 -2.63
N LEU A 586 10.66 -18.57 -1.46
CA LEU A 586 10.58 -19.31 -0.21
C LEU A 586 9.13 -19.56 0.20
N LEU A 587 8.31 -18.50 0.22
CA LEU A 587 6.91 -18.54 0.58
C LEU A 587 6.13 -19.55 -0.27
N VAL A 588 6.30 -19.51 -1.60
CA VAL A 588 5.62 -20.41 -2.54
C VAL A 588 6.05 -21.86 -2.31
N ARG A 589 7.36 -22.12 -2.16
CA ARG A 589 7.87 -23.48 -1.89
C ARG A 589 7.35 -24.04 -0.57
N SER A 590 7.51 -23.28 0.53
CA SER A 590 7.10 -23.70 1.87
C SER A 590 5.58 -23.90 1.97
N SER A 591 4.79 -23.08 1.27
CA SER A 591 3.33 -23.21 1.23
C SER A 591 2.86 -24.40 0.41
N SER A 592 3.52 -24.69 -0.71
CA SER A 592 3.20 -25.86 -1.54
C SER A 592 3.58 -27.17 -0.87
N ALA A 593 4.69 -27.21 -0.14
CA ALA A 593 5.19 -28.39 0.58
C ALA A 593 4.35 -28.81 1.79
N LEU A 594 3.32 -28.03 2.17
CA LEU A 594 2.42 -28.40 3.27
C LEU A 594 1.70 -29.73 3.04
N ALA A 595 1.49 -30.15 1.80
CA ALA A 595 0.91 -31.46 1.47
C ALA A 595 1.78 -32.63 1.92
N ASP A 596 3.10 -32.46 1.88
CA ASP A 596 4.07 -33.53 2.17
C ASP A 596 4.05 -33.91 3.66
N ALA A 597 3.74 -32.95 4.54
CA ALA A 597 3.63 -33.15 5.98
C ALA A 597 2.44 -34.05 6.39
N PHE A 598 1.46 -34.26 5.49
CA PHE A 598 0.29 -35.12 5.71
C PHE A 598 0.32 -36.42 4.91
N SER A 599 1.39 -36.67 4.15
CA SER A 599 1.56 -37.85 3.29
C SER A 599 2.44 -38.94 3.92
N GLY A 600 2.86 -38.76 5.19
CA GLY A 600 3.76 -39.64 5.93
C GLY A 600 3.09 -40.40 7.08
#